data_AF-A0AAW2VY60-F1
#
_entry.id   AF-A0AAW2VY60-F1
#
_cell.length_a   1.000
_cell.length_b   1.000
_cell.length_c   1.000
_cell.angle_alpha   90.00
_cell.angle_beta   90.00
_cell.angle_gamma   90.00
#
_symmetry.space_group_name_H-M   'P 1'
#
loop_
_entity.id
_entity.type
_entity.pdbx_description
1 polymer ?
#
loop_
_entity_poly.entity_id
_entity_poly.type
_entity_poly.pdbx_seq_one_letter_code
_entity_poly.pdbx_strand_id
1 'polypeptide(L)'
;MAMAEDDLYTKDGTVDYHNNPAKKNETGTWKACPFILGNECCERLAYYGMSSNLVVYFKERLNQHSTTASNNVSNWSGTCYITPLIGAFVADAYLGRYWTIALFSIIYVITLVQLHKKGMTLLTLSASIPGLKPTCQAKDSCHATSTQAAVCFVALYLIALGTGGIKPCVSSYGADQFDDTDEVEKKHKSSFFNWFYFQSI
;
A
#
# COMPACT_ATOMS: atom_id res chain seq x y z
N MET A 1 29.58 -3.58 -38.00
CA MET A 1 28.98 -4.51 -37.02
C MET A 1 29.00 -3.84 -35.65
N ALA A 2 28.23 -2.76 -35.50
CA ALA A 2 28.14 -1.96 -34.25
C ALA A 2 26.67 -1.59 -33.91
N MET A 3 25.71 -2.21 -34.61
CA MET A 3 24.27 -1.92 -34.48
C MET A 3 23.54 -2.86 -33.51
N ALA A 4 24.25 -3.72 -32.77
CA ALA A 4 23.62 -4.73 -31.91
C ALA A 4 23.69 -4.42 -30.40
N GLU A 5 24.67 -3.63 -29.95
CA GLU A 5 24.78 -3.29 -28.52
C GLU A 5 23.89 -2.13 -28.09
N ASP A 6 23.60 -1.19 -29.00
CA ASP A 6 22.85 0.04 -28.67
C ASP A 6 21.33 -0.20 -28.49
N ASP A 7 20.80 -1.32 -28.99
CA ASP A 7 19.39 -1.73 -28.81
C ASP A 7 19.17 -2.67 -27.60
N LEU A 8 20.25 -3.09 -26.94
CA LEU A 8 20.20 -3.99 -25.78
C LEU A 8 19.86 -3.24 -24.48
N TYR A 9 20.21 -1.96 -24.41
CA TYR A 9 20.06 -1.11 -23.24
C TYR A 9 18.96 -0.05 -23.45
N THR A 10 18.32 0.36 -22.35
CA THR A 10 17.35 1.45 -22.34
C THR A 10 18.04 2.78 -22.66
N LYS A 11 17.38 3.65 -23.43
CA LYS A 11 17.95 4.94 -23.87
C LYS A 11 17.40 6.15 -23.10
N ASP A 12 16.55 5.89 -22.12
CA ASP A 12 15.90 6.88 -21.24
C ASP A 12 16.70 7.22 -19.98
N GLY A 13 17.87 6.58 -19.79
CA GLY A 13 18.73 6.78 -18.62
C GLY A 13 18.33 5.94 -17.40
N THR A 14 17.42 4.98 -17.55
CA THR A 14 17.11 4.01 -16.49
C THR A 14 18.30 3.10 -16.20
N VAL A 15 18.49 2.82 -14.90
CA VAL A 15 19.57 1.97 -14.41
C VAL A 15 19.03 0.76 -13.67
N ASP A 16 19.81 -0.33 -13.70
CA ASP A 16 19.56 -1.51 -12.90
C ASP A 16 19.89 -1.28 -11.41
N TYR A 17 19.67 -2.31 -10.59
CA TYR A 17 19.98 -2.30 -9.16
C TYR A 17 21.49 -2.20 -8.83
N HIS A 18 22.36 -2.31 -9.84
CA HIS A 18 23.81 -2.14 -9.75
C HIS A 18 24.30 -0.80 -10.34
N ASN A 19 23.39 0.14 -10.66
CA ASN A 19 23.69 1.40 -11.34
C ASN A 19 24.27 1.26 -12.76
N ASN A 20 24.10 0.12 -13.43
CA ASN A 20 24.41 -0.03 -14.85
C ASN A 20 23.20 0.35 -15.71
N PRO A 21 23.38 0.74 -16.98
CA PRO A 21 22.26 0.94 -17.90
C PRO A 21 21.34 -0.30 -17.92
N ALA A 22 20.03 -0.10 -17.79
CA ALA A 22 19.09 -1.21 -17.74
C ALA A 22 19.03 -1.92 -19.09
N LYS A 23 18.98 -3.25 -19.08
CA LYS A 23 18.86 -4.05 -20.31
C LYS A 23 17.39 -4.28 -20.65
N LYS A 24 16.95 -3.92 -21.85
CA LYS A 24 15.55 -4.03 -22.29
C LYS A 24 14.96 -5.45 -22.19
N ASN A 25 15.79 -6.48 -22.41
CA ASN A 25 15.36 -7.88 -22.46
C ASN A 25 15.32 -8.59 -21.08
N GLU A 26 16.12 -8.10 -20.12
CA GLU A 26 16.32 -8.71 -18.80
C GLU A 26 15.54 -7.98 -17.70
N THR A 27 15.45 -6.65 -17.76
CA THR A 27 14.90 -5.81 -16.69
C THR A 27 13.65 -5.05 -17.15
N GLY A 28 12.58 -5.08 -16.34
CA GLY A 28 11.37 -4.28 -16.56
C GLY A 28 10.28 -4.94 -17.41
N THR A 29 9.48 -4.11 -18.09
CA THR A 29 8.39 -4.44 -19.02
C THR A 29 7.30 -5.37 -18.42
N TRP A 30 6.65 -6.18 -19.27
CA TRP A 30 5.51 -7.03 -18.92
C TRP A 30 5.83 -8.15 -17.91
N LYS A 31 7.10 -8.38 -17.57
CA LYS A 31 7.47 -9.34 -16.51
C LYS A 31 7.17 -8.78 -15.12
N ALA A 32 7.42 -7.49 -14.88
CA ALA A 32 7.20 -6.83 -13.59
C ALA A 32 5.75 -6.31 -13.43
N CYS A 33 5.12 -5.90 -14.54
CA CYS A 33 3.79 -5.28 -14.54
C CYS A 33 2.69 -6.08 -13.82
N PRO A 34 2.55 -7.41 -14.02
CA PRO A 34 1.52 -8.19 -13.32
C PRO A 34 1.68 -8.18 -11.80
N PHE A 35 2.91 -8.15 -11.28
CA PHE A 35 3.16 -8.07 -9.84
C PHE A 35 2.79 -6.71 -9.27
N ILE A 36 3.12 -5.63 -10.00
CA ILE A 36 2.77 -4.26 -9.61
C ILE A 36 1.25 -4.08 -9.62
N LEU A 37 0.58 -4.49 -10.70
CA LEU A 37 -0.88 -4.44 -10.82
C LEU A 37 -1.56 -5.31 -9.77
N GLY A 38 -1.09 -6.55 -9.57
CA GLY A 38 -1.64 -7.47 -8.58
C GLY A 38 -1.53 -6.93 -7.16
N ASN A 39 -0.39 -6.34 -6.79
CA ASN A 39 -0.21 -5.71 -5.49
C ASN A 39 -1.16 -4.50 -5.29
N GLU A 40 -1.26 -3.63 -6.30
CA GLU A 40 -2.16 -2.47 -6.24
C GLU A 40 -3.64 -2.88 -6.14
N CYS A 41 -4.05 -3.91 -6.88
CA CYS A 41 -5.40 -4.48 -6.82
C CYS A 41 -5.70 -5.02 -5.41
N CYS A 42 -4.77 -5.80 -4.84
CA CYS A 42 -4.89 -6.32 -3.47
C CYS A 42 -4.98 -5.20 -2.43
N GLU A 43 -4.18 -4.14 -2.56
CA GLU A 43 -4.24 -2.97 -1.67
C GLU A 43 -5.61 -2.30 -1.73
N ARG A 44 -6.13 -2.03 -2.93
CA ARG A 44 -7.46 -1.43 -3.12
C ARG A 44 -8.58 -2.28 -2.53
N LEU A 45 -8.57 -3.58 -2.83
CA LEU A 45 -9.57 -4.52 -2.29
C LEU A 45 -9.54 -4.53 -0.76
N ALA A 46 -8.35 -4.57 -0.16
CA ALA A 46 -8.19 -4.50 1.28
C ALA A 46 -8.69 -3.15 1.84
N TYR A 47 -8.34 -2.03 1.20
CA TYR A 47 -8.77 -0.69 1.63
C TYR A 47 -10.30 -0.55 1.65
N TYR A 48 -10.98 -0.91 0.56
CA TYR A 48 -12.44 -0.81 0.50
C TYR A 48 -13.13 -1.82 1.43
N GLY A 49 -12.58 -3.03 1.57
CA GLY A 49 -13.04 -4.03 2.52
C GLY A 49 -12.92 -3.56 3.98
N MET A 50 -11.82 -2.89 4.34
CA MET A 50 -11.65 -2.27 5.66
C MET A 50 -12.61 -1.09 5.83
N SER A 51 -12.60 -0.14 4.90
CA SER A 51 -13.34 1.13 5.01
C SER A 51 -14.85 0.91 5.17
N SER A 52 -15.42 -0.07 4.48
CA SER A 52 -16.85 -0.40 4.58
C SER A 52 -17.25 -1.00 5.93
N ASN A 53 -16.36 -1.78 6.54
CA ASN A 53 -16.63 -2.49 7.80
C ASN A 53 -16.19 -1.73 9.05
N LEU A 54 -15.34 -0.70 8.90
CA LEU A 54 -14.69 -0.03 10.03
C LEU A 54 -15.69 0.68 10.97
N VAL A 55 -16.75 1.28 10.42
CA VAL A 55 -17.82 1.91 11.22
C VAL A 55 -18.52 0.88 12.10
N VAL A 56 -18.85 -0.29 11.53
CA VAL A 56 -19.50 -1.39 12.26
C VAL A 56 -18.57 -1.92 13.35
N TYR A 57 -17.28 -2.08 13.04
CA TYR A 57 -16.27 -2.50 14.02
C TYR A 57 -16.17 -1.53 15.20
N PHE A 58 -16.12 -0.22 14.95
CA PHE A 58 -16.09 0.78 16.01
C PHE A 58 -17.34 0.78 16.89
N LYS A 59 -18.51 0.54 16.30
CA LYS A 59 -19.78 0.47 17.04
C LYS A 59 -19.90 -0.81 17.86
N GLU A 60 -19.66 -1.98 17.26
CA GLU A 60 -19.93 -3.28 17.87
C GLU A 60 -18.79 -3.82 18.74
N ARG A 61 -17.53 -3.49 18.41
CA ARG A 61 -16.36 -4.02 19.13
C ARG A 61 -15.74 -3.03 20.10
N LEU A 62 -15.75 -1.74 19.75
CA LEU A 62 -15.22 -0.68 20.60
C LEU A 62 -16.31 0.08 21.37
N ASN A 63 -17.57 -0.32 21.19
CA ASN A 63 -18.75 0.25 21.85
C ASN A 63 -18.85 1.78 21.69
N GLN A 64 -18.43 2.30 20.53
CA GLN A 64 -18.48 3.73 20.23
C GLN A 64 -19.87 4.14 19.76
N HIS A 65 -20.29 5.36 20.14
CA HIS A 65 -21.51 5.94 19.60
C HIS A 65 -21.39 6.21 18.09
N SER A 66 -22.51 6.16 17.36
CA SER A 66 -22.52 6.28 15.90
C SER A 66 -21.82 7.54 15.39
N THR A 67 -21.95 8.67 16.10
CA THR A 67 -21.31 9.94 15.73
C THR A 67 -19.78 9.87 15.88
N THR A 68 -19.29 9.34 17.00
CA THR A 68 -17.86 9.18 17.27
C THR A 68 -17.22 8.18 16.32
N ALA A 69 -17.89 7.05 16.04
CA ALA A 69 -17.42 6.05 15.10
C ALA A 69 -17.26 6.63 13.68
N SER A 70 -18.28 7.34 13.18
CA SER A 70 -18.21 8.00 11.87
C SER A 70 -17.09 9.03 11.80
N ASN A 71 -16.93 9.87 12.83
CA ASN A 71 -15.84 10.85 12.87
C ASN A 71 -14.46 10.18 12.84
N ASN A 72 -14.27 9.09 13.58
CA ASN A 72 -13.01 8.34 13.57
C ASN A 72 -12.70 7.72 12.20
N VAL A 73 -13.71 7.20 11.50
CA VAL A 73 -13.54 6.69 10.13
C VAL A 73 -13.23 7.81 9.15
N SER A 74 -13.90 8.96 9.25
CA SER A 74 -13.60 10.14 8.43
C SER A 74 -12.18 10.67 8.68
N ASN A 75 -11.73 10.72 9.93
CA ASN A 75 -10.36 11.12 10.28
C ASN A 75 -9.31 10.15 9.73
N TRP A 76 -9.57 8.84 9.84
CA TRP A 76 -8.71 7.81 9.26
C TRP A 76 -8.64 7.94 7.74
N SER A 77 -9.79 8.05 7.07
CA SER A 77 -9.87 8.26 5.61
C SER A 77 -9.15 9.54 5.17
N GLY A 78 -9.36 10.66 5.87
CA GLY A 78 -8.64 11.91 5.64
C GLY A 78 -7.13 11.74 5.78
N THR A 79 -6.67 10.97 6.77
CA THR A 79 -5.25 10.65 6.93
C THR A 79 -4.70 9.80 5.79
N CYS A 80 -5.48 8.85 5.28
CA CYS A 80 -5.14 8.06 4.08
C CYS A 80 -4.99 8.93 2.82
N TYR A 81 -5.65 10.08 2.74
CA TYR A 81 -5.49 11.03 1.62
C TYR A 81 -4.35 12.04 1.82
N ILE A 82 -4.05 12.42 3.07
CA ILE A 82 -2.96 13.35 3.38
C ILE A 82 -1.59 12.66 3.32
N THR A 83 -1.49 11.45 3.85
CA THR A 83 -0.23 10.70 3.88
C THR A 83 0.43 10.58 2.50
N PRO A 84 -0.29 10.25 1.40
CA PRO A 84 0.28 10.27 0.06
C PRO A 84 1.04 11.52 -0.33
N LEU A 85 0.57 12.69 0.09
CA LEU A 85 1.25 13.96 -0.20
C LEU A 85 2.61 14.02 0.51
N ILE A 86 2.67 13.54 1.75
CA ILE A 86 3.90 13.46 2.54
C ILE A 86 4.84 12.41 1.93
N GLY A 87 4.31 11.24 1.58
CA GLY A 87 5.07 10.14 0.96
C GLY A 87 5.69 10.56 -0.37
N ALA A 88 4.92 11.22 -1.23
CA ALA A 88 5.39 11.76 -2.51
C ALA A 88 6.49 12.80 -2.31
N PHE A 89 6.28 13.78 -1.42
CA PHE A 89 7.29 14.80 -1.13
C PHE A 89 8.61 14.19 -0.64
N VAL A 90 8.55 13.18 0.24
CA VAL A 90 9.73 12.48 0.74
C VAL A 90 10.44 11.69 -0.37
N ALA A 91 9.67 11.06 -1.27
CA ALA A 91 10.21 10.35 -2.42
C ALA A 91 10.95 11.26 -3.39
N ASP A 92 10.35 12.41 -3.70
CA ASP A 92 10.86 13.32 -4.73
C ASP A 92 12.00 14.20 -4.21
N ALA A 93 11.98 14.59 -2.93
CA ALA A 93 12.95 15.55 -2.38
C ALA A 93 14.20 14.91 -1.75
N TYR A 94 14.13 13.69 -1.21
CA TYR A 94 15.21 13.16 -0.36
C TYR A 94 15.69 11.74 -0.71
N LEU A 95 14.78 10.77 -0.83
CA LEU A 95 15.15 9.34 -0.79
C LEU A 95 15.14 8.67 -2.16
N GLY A 96 14.44 9.23 -3.15
CA GLY A 96 14.17 8.56 -4.41
C GLY A 96 13.05 7.52 -4.30
N ARG A 97 12.44 7.20 -5.45
CA ARG A 97 11.21 6.40 -5.56
C ARG A 97 11.36 4.98 -4.98
N TYR A 98 12.45 4.28 -5.30
CA TYR A 98 12.69 2.91 -4.82
C TYR A 98 12.88 2.82 -3.29
N TRP A 99 13.77 3.65 -2.73
CA TRP A 99 14.03 3.65 -1.28
C TRP A 99 12.83 4.07 -0.46
N THR A 100 11.98 4.95 -1.00
CA THR A 100 10.75 5.36 -0.34
C THR A 100 9.77 4.18 -0.27
N ILE A 101 9.54 3.47 -1.38
CA ILE A 101 8.72 2.24 -1.38
C ILE A 101 9.30 1.22 -0.40
N ALA A 102 10.62 1.01 -0.40
CA ALA A 102 11.28 0.06 0.49
C ALA A 102 11.13 0.45 1.98
N LEU A 103 11.35 1.72 2.34
CA LEU A 103 11.22 2.20 3.72
C LEU A 103 9.79 2.10 4.23
N PHE A 104 8.80 2.53 3.44
CA PHE A 104 7.40 2.43 3.83
C PHE A 104 6.93 0.96 3.90
N SER A 105 7.44 0.10 3.03
CA SER A 105 7.21 -1.35 3.11
C SER A 105 7.83 -1.96 4.37
N ILE A 106 9.04 -1.55 4.74
CA ILE A 106 9.70 -1.97 5.99
C ILE A 106 8.93 -1.47 7.21
N ILE A 107 8.48 -0.21 7.21
CA ILE A 107 7.64 0.33 8.29
C ILE A 107 6.34 -0.47 8.42
N TYR A 108 5.73 -0.83 7.28
CA TYR A 108 4.53 -1.67 7.25
C TYR A 108 4.81 -3.07 7.83
N VAL A 109 5.88 -3.75 7.39
CA VAL A 109 6.26 -5.09 7.88
C VAL A 109 6.70 -5.05 9.35
N ILE A 110 7.50 -4.08 9.77
CA ILE A 110 7.90 -3.90 11.17
C ILE A 110 6.67 -3.63 12.02
N THR A 111 5.73 -2.82 11.55
CA THR A 111 4.45 -2.62 12.25
C THR A 111 3.72 -3.94 12.43
N LEU A 112 3.59 -4.73 11.37
CA LEU A 112 2.95 -6.06 11.43
C LEU A 112 3.70 -7.01 12.37
N VAL A 113 5.03 -7.04 12.34
CA VAL A 113 5.88 -7.93 13.17
C VAL A 113 5.93 -7.48 14.64
N GLN A 114 5.97 -6.18 14.91
CA GLN A 114 5.90 -5.60 16.25
C GLN A 114 4.52 -5.80 16.87
N LEU A 115 3.46 -5.72 16.07
CA LEU A 115 2.12 -6.14 16.47
C LEU A 115 2.09 -7.66 16.71
N HIS A 116 2.79 -8.48 15.92
CA HIS A 116 2.91 -9.94 16.11
C HIS A 116 3.56 -10.33 17.44
N LYS A 117 4.63 -9.63 17.88
CA LYS A 117 5.31 -9.89 19.17
C LYS A 117 4.46 -9.54 20.40
N LYS A 118 3.39 -8.76 20.23
CA LYS A 118 2.36 -8.48 21.25
C LYS A 118 0.98 -9.05 20.88
N GLY A 119 0.94 -10.02 19.96
CA GLY A 119 -0.22 -10.88 19.69
C GLY A 119 -1.19 -10.47 18.59
N MET A 120 -0.81 -9.64 17.59
CA MET A 120 -1.78 -9.01 16.69
C MET A 120 -1.40 -8.95 15.20
N THR A 121 -1.75 -10.02 14.50
CA THR A 121 -2.40 -10.00 13.18
C THR A 121 -3.78 -9.30 13.25
N LEU A 122 -3.80 -8.02 13.63
CA LEU A 122 -5.00 -7.36 14.18
C LEU A 122 -6.16 -7.13 13.21
N LEU A 123 -5.99 -7.23 11.90
CA LEU A 123 -7.12 -7.10 10.99
C LEU A 123 -7.66 -8.41 10.44
N THR A 124 -6.80 -9.41 10.23
CA THR A 124 -7.23 -10.71 9.70
C THR A 124 -7.58 -11.71 10.80
N LEU A 125 -7.06 -11.52 12.02
CA LEU A 125 -7.17 -12.48 13.13
C LEU A 125 -7.93 -11.97 14.36
N SER A 126 -8.29 -10.69 14.41
CA SER A 126 -9.21 -10.17 15.43
C SER A 126 -10.64 -10.70 15.28
N ALA A 127 -11.01 -11.19 14.10
CA ALA A 127 -12.27 -11.87 13.84
C ALA A 127 -12.21 -13.40 14.06
N SER A 128 -11.02 -14.00 14.08
CA SER A 128 -10.85 -15.45 13.92
C SER A 128 -10.32 -16.17 15.16
N ILE A 129 -9.69 -15.47 16.12
CA ILE A 129 -9.21 -16.10 17.37
C ILE A 129 -10.17 -15.79 18.55
N PRO A 130 -10.73 -16.83 19.20
CA PRO A 130 -11.60 -16.68 20.37
C PRO A 130 -10.96 -15.97 21.58
N GLY A 131 -9.63 -15.96 21.67
CA GLY A 131 -8.85 -15.35 22.78
C GLY A 131 -8.56 -13.85 22.64
N LEU A 132 -8.86 -13.24 21.47
CA LEU A 132 -8.75 -11.79 21.25
C LEU A 132 -10.11 -11.10 21.12
N LYS A 133 -11.20 -11.86 21.32
CA LYS A 133 -12.56 -11.32 21.41
C LYS A 133 -12.64 -10.53 22.72
N PRO A 134 -13.08 -9.25 22.73
CA PRO A 134 -13.44 -8.61 23.99
C PRO A 134 -14.44 -9.52 24.70
N THR A 135 -14.15 -9.88 25.95
CA THR A 135 -15.01 -10.73 26.77
C THR A 135 -16.32 -9.98 27.02
N CYS A 136 -17.29 -10.21 26.15
CA CYS A 136 -18.64 -9.68 26.29
C CYS A 136 -19.35 -10.50 27.36
N GLN A 137 -19.43 -9.98 28.59
CA GLN A 137 -20.42 -10.45 29.55
C GLN A 137 -21.77 -9.81 29.19
N ALA A 138 -22.65 -10.64 28.63
CA ALA A 138 -24.05 -10.33 28.31
C ALA A 138 -24.32 -9.31 27.18
N LYS A 139 -25.57 -9.36 26.71
CA LYS A 139 -26.07 -9.10 25.36
C LYS A 139 -25.94 -7.66 24.83
N ASP A 140 -25.39 -6.70 25.59
CA ASP A 140 -25.37 -5.28 25.21
C ASP A 140 -24.16 -4.48 25.71
N SER A 141 -23.06 -5.11 26.18
CA SER A 141 -21.91 -4.35 26.72
C SER A 141 -20.56 -5.05 26.53
N CYS A 142 -19.98 -4.99 25.34
CA CYS A 142 -18.59 -5.37 25.11
C CYS A 142 -17.68 -4.19 25.46
N HIS A 143 -17.01 -4.21 26.62
CA HIS A 143 -15.96 -3.24 26.93
C HIS A 143 -14.63 -3.69 26.32
N ALA A 144 -14.20 -3.03 25.24
CA ALA A 144 -12.81 -3.13 24.80
C ALA A 144 -11.90 -2.48 25.85
N THR A 145 -10.86 -3.19 26.30
CA THR A 145 -9.84 -2.61 27.19
C THR A 145 -9.18 -1.42 26.48
N SER A 146 -8.90 -0.32 27.18
CA SER A 146 -8.27 0.89 26.60
C SER A 146 -7.01 0.57 25.79
N THR A 147 -6.26 -0.44 26.20
CA THR A 147 -5.10 -0.96 25.48
C THR A 147 -5.45 -1.56 24.11
N GLN A 148 -6.54 -2.31 23.98
CA GLN A 148 -6.99 -2.88 22.70
C GLN A 148 -7.43 -1.79 21.73
N ALA A 149 -8.14 -0.78 22.23
CA ALA A 149 -8.54 0.39 21.44
C ALA A 149 -7.31 1.17 20.95
N ALA A 150 -6.35 1.45 21.84
CA ALA A 150 -5.11 2.14 21.48
C ALA A 150 -4.32 1.38 20.40
N VAL A 151 -4.18 0.06 20.53
CA VAL A 151 -3.46 -0.74 19.52
C VAL A 151 -4.22 -0.75 18.19
N CYS A 152 -5.56 -0.80 18.19
CA CYS A 152 -6.36 -0.71 16.98
C CYS A 152 -6.14 0.62 16.24
N PHE A 153 -6.19 1.75 16.94
CA PHE A 153 -5.93 3.06 16.32
C PHE A 153 -4.51 3.19 15.81
N VAL A 154 -3.50 2.74 16.58
CA VAL A 154 -2.10 2.73 16.13
C VAL A 154 -1.94 1.90 14.85
N ALA A 155 -2.55 0.72 14.79
CA ALA A 155 -2.51 -0.12 13.60
C ALA A 155 -3.19 0.55 12.39
N LEU A 156 -4.37 1.15 12.57
CA LEU A 156 -5.10 1.82 11.49
C LEU A 156 -4.33 3.01 10.91
N TYR A 157 -3.71 3.82 11.76
CA TYR A 157 -2.92 4.97 11.31
C TYR A 157 -1.57 4.55 10.72
N LEU A 158 -0.94 3.48 11.19
CA LEU A 158 0.26 2.94 10.56
C LEU A 158 -0.03 2.33 9.19
N ILE A 159 -1.19 1.67 9.02
CA ILE A 159 -1.65 1.23 7.70
C ILE A 159 -1.85 2.44 6.79
N ALA A 160 -2.53 3.50 7.26
CA ALA A 160 -2.70 4.74 6.51
C ALA A 160 -1.37 5.38 6.10
N LEU A 161 -0.37 5.34 6.99
CA LEU A 161 0.99 5.82 6.73
C LEU A 161 1.70 4.96 5.67
N GLY A 162 1.65 3.64 5.80
CA GLY A 162 2.29 2.70 4.88
C GLY A 162 1.68 2.75 3.48
N THR A 163 0.35 2.74 3.37
CA THR A 163 -0.33 2.84 2.08
C THR A 163 -0.06 4.20 1.43
N GLY A 164 -0.07 5.28 2.21
CA GLY A 164 0.25 6.60 1.69
C GLY A 164 1.68 6.76 1.17
N GLY A 165 2.67 6.05 1.71
CA GLY A 165 4.02 6.06 1.13
C GLY A 165 4.14 5.33 -0.21
N ILE A 166 3.39 4.23 -0.36
CA ILE A 166 3.49 3.33 -1.52
C ILE A 166 2.67 3.86 -2.70
N LYS A 167 1.44 4.31 -2.43
CA LYS A 167 0.43 4.70 -3.43
C LYS A 167 0.86 5.80 -4.42
N PRO A 168 1.54 6.89 -4.02
CA PRO A 168 1.99 7.90 -4.98
C PRO A 168 3.15 7.39 -5.85
N CYS A 169 3.92 6.41 -5.37
CA CYS A 169 5.12 5.95 -6.04
C CYS A 169 4.85 4.79 -7.01
N VAL A 170 3.79 4.00 -6.80
CA VAL A 170 3.52 2.76 -7.56
C VAL A 170 3.20 3.02 -9.04
N SER A 171 2.46 4.08 -9.35
CA SER A 171 2.09 4.43 -10.73
C SER A 171 3.31 4.92 -11.51
N SER A 172 4.12 5.78 -10.89
CA SER A 172 5.40 6.22 -11.44
C SER A 172 6.39 5.07 -11.60
N TYR A 173 6.49 4.18 -10.60
CA TYR A 173 7.36 3.02 -10.66
C TYR A 173 6.96 2.02 -11.76
N GLY A 174 5.64 1.84 -11.96
CA GLY A 174 5.11 1.08 -13.10
C GLY A 174 5.40 1.73 -14.45
N ALA A 175 5.32 3.07 -14.52
CA ALA A 175 5.67 3.81 -15.72
C ALA A 175 7.17 3.71 -16.06
N ASP A 176 8.03 3.68 -15.05
CA ASP A 176 9.49 3.52 -15.17
C ASP A 176 9.90 2.11 -15.66
N GLN A 177 8.97 1.16 -15.78
CA GLN A 177 9.26 -0.17 -16.32
C GLN A 177 9.31 -0.22 -17.87
N PHE A 178 9.00 0.89 -18.54
CA PHE A 178 8.92 0.97 -20.00
C PHE A 178 9.79 2.13 -20.52
N ASP A 179 10.58 1.86 -21.55
CA ASP A 179 11.43 2.86 -22.21
C ASP A 179 10.60 3.79 -23.10
N ASP A 180 10.61 5.09 -22.80
CA ASP A 180 9.88 6.11 -23.57
C ASP A 180 10.52 6.41 -24.93
N THR A 181 11.73 5.93 -25.21
CA THR A 181 12.36 6.08 -26.53
C THR A 181 11.90 5.01 -27.54
N ASP A 182 11.29 3.93 -27.05
CA ASP A 182 10.86 2.79 -27.86
C ASP A 182 9.34 2.84 -28.15
N GLU A 183 8.98 2.90 -29.43
CA GLU A 183 7.57 2.99 -29.87
C GLU A 183 6.75 1.73 -29.54
N VAL A 184 7.38 0.56 -29.38
CA VAL A 184 6.70 -0.68 -28.98
C VAL A 184 6.43 -0.65 -27.47
N GLU A 185 7.42 -0.28 -26.67
CA GLU A 185 7.26 -0.22 -25.20
C GLU A 185 6.30 0.88 -24.77
N LYS A 186 6.27 2.03 -25.46
CA LYS A 186 5.24 3.07 -25.28
C LYS A 186 3.81 2.55 -25.43
N LYS A 187 3.54 1.71 -26.43
CA LYS A 187 2.21 1.09 -26.60
C LYS A 187 1.89 0.16 -25.43
N HIS A 188 2.86 -0.62 -24.97
CA HIS A 188 2.69 -1.47 -23.79
C HIS A 188 2.46 -0.67 -22.50
N LYS A 189 3.14 0.46 -22.33
CA LYS A 189 2.92 1.41 -21.22
C LYS A 189 1.48 1.94 -21.21
N SER A 190 0.95 2.29 -22.39
CA SER A 190 -0.47 2.68 -22.53
C SER A 190 -1.42 1.55 -22.12
N SER A 191 -1.17 0.31 -22.58
CA SER A 191 -1.93 -0.86 -22.14
C SER A 191 -1.84 -1.09 -20.62
N PHE A 192 -0.67 -0.93 -20.02
CA PHE A 192 -0.48 -1.01 -18.57
C PHE A 192 -1.36 0.01 -17.84
N PHE A 193 -1.37 1.27 -18.28
CA PHE A 193 -2.22 2.29 -17.67
C PHE A 193 -3.70 2.02 -17.87
N ASN A 194 -4.13 1.48 -19.02
CA ASN A 194 -5.52 1.07 -19.22
C ASN A 194 -5.95 0.02 -18.18
N TRP A 195 -5.11 -1.00 -17.94
CA TRP A 195 -5.35 -1.99 -16.89
C TRP A 195 -5.30 -1.36 -15.49
N PHE A 196 -4.34 -0.47 -15.24
CA PHE A 196 -4.19 0.23 -13.96
C PHE A 196 -5.42 1.09 -13.62
N TYR A 197 -6.00 1.78 -14.60
CA TYR A 197 -7.23 2.55 -14.39
C TYR A 197 -8.46 1.67 -14.30
N PHE A 198 -8.54 0.59 -15.08
CA PHE A 198 -9.66 -0.35 -15.01
C PHE A 198 -9.81 -0.98 -13.61
N GLN A 199 -8.70 -1.36 -12.96
CA GLN A 199 -8.73 -1.85 -11.56
C GLN A 199 -8.97 -0.75 -10.51
N SER A 200 -8.84 0.53 -10.91
CA SER A 200 -8.94 1.66 -10.00
C SER A 200 -10.36 2.19 -9.82
N ILE A 201 -11.26 1.81 -10.73
CA ILE A 201 -12.70 2.07 -10.75
C ILE A 201 -13.40 1.04 -9.87
#